data_AF-A0A937UAG8-F1
#
_entry.id   AF-A0A937UAG8-F1
#
_cell.length_a   1.000
_cell.length_b   1.000
_cell.length_c   1.000
_cell.angle_alpha   90.00
_cell.angle_beta   90.00
_cell.angle_gamma   90.00
#
_symmetry.space_group_name_H-M   'P 1'
#
loop_
_entity.id
_entity.type
_entity.pdbx_description
1 polymer ?
#
loop_
_entity_poly.entity_id
_entity_poly.type
_entity_poly.pdbx_seq_one_letter_code
_entity_poly.pdbx_strand_id
1 'polypeptide(L)'
;MQKAKTEKKGWIEWSEDEANVWSLTMTEDAASGPAPSDNADFVDVLCTFVGRMPLEFYTALVIVTVLGFLFLGGYGWLDFLNKIMMTVLFLATAAVFIPVIPRPAVFVNFVVPSIPAGSIPLVAAILGWMPTGIDVSIWHSLWTLEKHPELASARTPGAGASARKLEILRLSLTDMRIGYALSFVVASVFLILAALFLHGTNRKIADVGFAESLAAIYTEQIGPWMYVVFMVAAFSAMYSTTYTVMDGFSRSFAETVATLRPGLRARWWARLYWAFVLATAAFAYIVAVTVGNPVTLVTVVALLSLCAAPLYYALNYYCVTRFIKEDKFRVRMPARVVAVLGIAVMFLATLLYAGSKLKIIK
;
A
#
# COMPACT_ATOMS: atom_id res chain seq x y z
N MET A 1 -54.96 -28.64 -21.15
CA MET A 1 -53.59 -28.29 -21.61
C MET A 1 -52.82 -27.67 -20.45
N GLN A 2 -51.54 -28.01 -20.35
CA GLN A 2 -50.65 -27.84 -19.20
C GLN A 2 -50.30 -26.39 -18.84
N LYS A 3 -50.20 -26.17 -17.52
CA LYS A 3 -49.22 -25.38 -16.74
C LYS A 3 -48.42 -24.27 -17.44
N ALA A 4 -48.44 -23.10 -16.82
CA ALA A 4 -47.20 -22.38 -16.50
C ALA A 4 -47.31 -21.72 -15.12
N LYS A 5 -46.51 -22.24 -14.18
CA LYS A 5 -46.30 -21.77 -12.81
C LYS A 5 -45.38 -20.54 -12.89
N THR A 6 -45.84 -19.39 -12.42
CA THR A 6 -44.98 -18.23 -12.16
C THR A 6 -44.27 -18.43 -10.83
N GLU A 7 -43.02 -18.89 -10.88
CA GLU A 7 -42.11 -18.89 -9.72
C GLU A 7 -41.72 -17.45 -9.38
N LYS A 8 -42.28 -16.93 -8.28
CA LYS A 8 -41.66 -15.83 -7.52
C LYS A 8 -40.38 -16.38 -6.89
N LYS A 9 -39.21 -16.01 -7.42
CA LYS A 9 -37.94 -16.15 -6.68
C LYS A 9 -37.95 -15.11 -5.56
N GLY A 10 -38.07 -15.60 -4.32
CA GLY A 10 -38.00 -14.83 -3.11
C GLY A 10 -36.64 -14.15 -2.96
N TRP A 11 -36.69 -12.90 -2.53
CA TRP A 11 -35.55 -12.14 -2.06
C TRP A 11 -35.12 -12.73 -0.72
N ILE A 12 -33.83 -13.04 -0.57
CA ILE A 12 -33.26 -13.35 0.74
C ILE A 12 -32.96 -12.00 1.38
N GLU A 13 -33.83 -11.57 2.29
CA GLU A 13 -33.50 -10.56 3.29
C GLU A 13 -32.39 -11.12 4.18
N TRP A 14 -31.28 -10.40 4.24
CA TRP A 14 -30.22 -10.67 5.20
C TRP A 14 -30.69 -10.22 6.58
N SER A 15 -31.01 -11.16 7.47
CA SER A 15 -31.18 -10.86 8.88
C SER A 15 -29.82 -10.56 9.51
N GLU A 16 -29.74 -9.50 10.30
CA GLU A 16 -28.54 -9.05 11.02
C GLU A 16 -27.97 -10.11 12.01
N ASP A 17 -28.67 -11.23 12.23
CA ASP A 17 -28.30 -12.29 13.16
C ASP A 17 -27.22 -13.27 12.64
N GLU A 18 -26.92 -13.31 11.33
CA GLU A 18 -25.87 -14.19 10.78
C GLU A 18 -24.45 -13.58 10.82
N ALA A 19 -24.29 -12.37 11.35
CA ALA A 19 -22.98 -11.73 11.55
C ALA A 19 -22.18 -12.31 12.74
N ASN A 20 -22.73 -13.27 13.50
CA ASN A 20 -22.14 -13.86 14.69
C ASN A 20 -21.63 -15.30 14.49
N VAL A 21 -20.96 -15.62 13.38
CA VAL A 21 -20.36 -16.96 13.15
C VAL A 21 -18.97 -17.10 13.79
N TRP A 22 -18.80 -16.54 14.99
CA TRP A 22 -17.69 -16.86 15.89
C TRP A 22 -18.23 -17.56 17.13
N SER A 23 -18.87 -18.71 16.92
CA SER A 23 -18.91 -19.76 17.91
C SER A 23 -18.13 -20.95 17.34
N LEU A 24 -16.89 -21.11 17.78
CA LEU A 24 -16.17 -22.36 17.64
C LEU A 24 -16.97 -23.44 18.38
N THR A 25 -17.90 -24.10 17.68
CA THR A 25 -18.36 -25.43 18.11
C THR A 25 -17.19 -26.37 17.92
N MET A 26 -16.36 -26.48 18.95
CA MET A 26 -15.51 -27.64 19.15
C MET A 26 -16.45 -28.85 19.15
N THR A 27 -16.33 -29.68 18.11
CA THR A 27 -16.97 -30.99 18.05
C THR A 27 -16.64 -31.76 19.33
N GLU A 28 -17.69 -32.23 19.98
CA GLU A 28 -17.76 -32.86 21.30
C GLU A 28 -17.09 -34.25 21.39
N ASP A 29 -16.03 -34.52 20.61
CA ASP A 29 -15.42 -35.85 20.48
C ASP A 29 -13.95 -35.92 20.93
N ALA A 30 -13.54 -35.09 21.90
CA ALA A 30 -12.23 -35.19 22.55
C ALA A 30 -12.33 -35.06 24.07
N ALA A 31 -13.21 -35.83 24.70
CA ALA A 31 -13.21 -36.04 26.13
C ALA A 31 -11.98 -36.89 26.55
N SER A 32 -10.82 -36.25 26.73
CA SER A 32 -9.72 -36.64 27.65
C SER A 32 -8.40 -35.85 27.45
N GLY A 33 -8.46 -34.55 27.14
CA GLY A 33 -7.29 -33.65 27.19
C GLY A 33 -7.19 -32.90 28.53
N PRO A 34 -5.99 -32.49 28.99
CA PRO A 34 -5.84 -31.79 30.26
C PRO A 34 -6.58 -30.45 30.24
N ALA A 35 -7.04 -30.01 31.43
CA ALA A 35 -7.85 -28.81 31.63
C ALA A 35 -7.35 -27.58 30.85
N PRO A 36 -8.25 -26.75 30.30
CA PRO A 36 -7.87 -25.53 29.59
C PRO A 36 -7.10 -24.63 30.56
N SER A 37 -5.89 -24.22 30.17
CA SER A 37 -5.07 -23.30 30.96
C SER A 37 -5.77 -21.93 31.02
N ASP A 38 -5.81 -21.28 32.19
CA ASP A 38 -6.38 -19.93 32.44
C ASP A 38 -5.99 -18.85 31.41
N ASN A 39 -4.87 -19.04 30.69
CA ASN A 39 -4.42 -18.14 29.62
C ASN A 39 -5.30 -18.19 28.36
N ALA A 40 -5.98 -19.31 28.07
CA ALA A 40 -6.88 -19.45 26.91
C ALA A 40 -8.15 -18.60 27.10
N ASP A 41 -8.71 -18.62 28.31
CA ASP A 41 -9.88 -17.81 28.67
C ASP A 41 -9.57 -16.31 28.62
N PHE A 42 -8.39 -15.88 29.08
CA PHE A 42 -7.98 -14.49 28.98
C PHE A 42 -7.86 -14.01 27.52
N VAL A 43 -7.27 -14.83 26.64
CA VAL A 43 -7.11 -14.49 25.22
C VAL A 43 -8.48 -14.43 24.53
N ASP A 44 -9.39 -15.36 24.83
CA ASP A 44 -10.75 -15.37 24.26
C ASP A 44 -11.58 -14.18 24.76
N VAL A 45 -11.45 -13.81 26.04
CA VAL A 45 -12.05 -12.59 26.59
C VAL A 45 -11.49 -11.36 25.88
N LEU A 46 -10.18 -11.29 25.67
CA LEU A 46 -9.54 -10.15 25.01
C LEU A 46 -9.98 -10.05 23.54
N CYS A 47 -10.04 -11.16 22.80
CA CYS A 47 -10.57 -11.23 21.44
C CYS A 47 -12.03 -10.80 21.36
N THR A 48 -12.85 -11.17 22.36
CA THR A 48 -14.26 -10.77 22.45
C THR A 48 -14.41 -9.26 22.70
N PHE A 49 -13.56 -8.67 23.54
CA PHE A 49 -13.56 -7.23 23.79
C PHE A 49 -13.04 -6.45 22.59
N VAL A 50 -11.93 -6.90 22.00
CA VAL A 50 -11.32 -6.32 20.80
C VAL A 50 -12.37 -6.35 19.68
N GLY A 51 -12.94 -7.50 19.33
CA GLY A 51 -13.93 -7.62 18.24
C GLY A 51 -15.18 -6.75 18.36
N ARG A 52 -15.50 -6.21 19.55
CA ARG A 52 -16.65 -5.33 19.79
C ARG A 52 -16.34 -3.83 19.79
N MET A 53 -15.08 -3.43 19.67
CA MET A 53 -14.72 -2.01 19.66
C MET A 53 -15.14 -1.34 18.34
N PRO A 54 -15.61 -0.09 18.38
CA PRO A 54 -16.07 0.60 17.18
C PRO A 54 -14.89 1.09 16.33
N LEU A 55 -15.14 1.41 15.05
CA LEU A 55 -14.10 1.79 14.08
C LEU A 55 -13.24 2.98 14.55
N GLU A 56 -13.86 3.92 15.26
CA GLU A 56 -13.23 5.10 15.87
C GLU A 56 -12.10 4.70 16.80
N PHE A 57 -12.32 3.69 17.64
CA PHE A 57 -11.33 3.21 18.61
C PHE A 57 -10.10 2.64 17.89
N TYR A 58 -10.32 1.77 16.91
CA TYR A 58 -9.22 1.16 16.14
C TYR A 58 -8.44 2.18 15.33
N THR A 59 -9.13 3.13 14.71
CA THR A 59 -8.51 4.22 13.97
C THR A 59 -7.65 5.08 14.90
N ALA A 60 -8.19 5.46 16.07
CA ALA A 60 -7.44 6.19 17.09
C ALA A 60 -6.23 5.39 17.59
N LEU A 61 -6.38 4.09 17.84
CA LEU A 61 -5.30 3.22 18.29
C LEU A 61 -4.16 3.16 17.28
N VAL A 62 -4.46 2.96 16.00
CA VAL A 62 -3.45 2.95 14.93
C VAL A 62 -2.76 4.31 14.85
N ILE A 63 -3.51 5.42 14.90
CA ILE A 63 -2.92 6.77 14.85
C ILE A 63 -2.02 7.03 16.06
N VAL A 64 -2.49 6.72 17.28
CA VAL A 64 -1.71 6.95 18.51
C VAL A 64 -0.44 6.12 18.50
N THR A 65 -0.49 4.87 18.05
CA THR A 65 0.72 4.04 17.94
C THR A 65 1.68 4.59 16.89
N VAL A 66 1.19 5.02 15.71
CA VAL A 66 2.02 5.67 14.68
C VAL A 66 2.68 6.93 15.22
N LEU A 67 1.92 7.80 15.90
CA LEU A 67 2.45 9.02 16.53
C LEU A 67 3.48 8.69 17.61
N GLY A 68 3.22 7.66 18.44
CA GLY A 68 4.15 7.17 19.45
C GLY A 68 5.45 6.69 18.83
N PHE A 69 5.39 5.90 17.76
CA PHE A 69 6.58 5.47 17.04
C PHE A 69 7.31 6.62 16.36
N LEU A 70 6.62 7.60 15.78
CA LEU A 70 7.27 8.80 15.21
C LEU A 70 7.92 9.67 16.29
N PHE A 71 7.37 9.68 17.50
CA PHE A 71 7.90 10.46 18.62
C PHE A 71 9.12 9.79 19.25
N LEU A 72 9.06 8.48 19.45
CA LEU A 72 10.11 7.68 20.08
C LEU A 72 11.21 7.26 19.09
N GLY A 73 10.85 7.10 17.82
CA GLY A 73 11.69 6.51 16.79
C GLY A 73 12.30 7.55 15.85
N GLY A 74 13.63 7.63 15.82
CA GLY A 74 14.33 8.16 14.65
C GLY A 74 14.16 7.25 13.43
N TYR A 75 14.68 7.67 12.27
CA TYR A 75 14.64 6.90 11.01
C TYR A 75 15.06 5.41 11.17
N GLY A 76 15.92 5.07 12.13
CA GLY A 76 16.32 3.68 12.40
C GLY A 76 15.17 2.75 12.80
N TRP A 77 14.19 3.23 13.58
CA TRP A 77 13.00 2.44 13.94
C TRP A 77 12.05 2.26 12.75
N LEU A 78 11.90 3.32 11.92
CA LEU A 78 11.17 3.25 10.65
C LEU A 78 11.74 2.15 9.75
N ASP A 79 13.06 2.15 9.56
CA ASP A 79 13.77 1.22 8.70
C ASP A 79 13.68 -0.22 9.22
N PHE A 80 13.80 -0.42 10.54
CA PHE A 80 13.70 -1.74 11.17
C PHE A 80 12.28 -2.32 11.07
N LEU A 81 11.26 -1.56 11.46
CA LEU A 81 9.87 -2.02 11.38
C LEU A 81 9.48 -2.36 9.94
N ASN A 82 9.78 -1.48 8.99
CA ASN A 82 9.43 -1.72 7.58
C ASN A 82 10.07 -3.01 7.04
N LYS A 83 11.32 -3.31 7.41
CA LYS A 83 12.00 -4.57 7.03
C LYS A 83 11.31 -5.81 7.60
N ILE A 84 10.86 -5.77 8.84
CA ILE A 84 10.12 -6.89 9.44
C ILE A 84 8.81 -7.08 8.68
N MET A 85 8.02 -6.02 8.51
CA MET A 85 6.71 -6.07 7.86
C MET A 85 6.82 -6.58 6.41
N MET A 86 7.82 -6.12 5.65
CA MET A 86 8.06 -6.59 4.28
C MET A 86 8.52 -8.04 4.21
N THR A 87 9.38 -8.47 5.14
CA THR A 87 9.81 -9.88 5.23
C THR A 87 8.62 -10.79 5.52
N VAL A 88 7.78 -10.42 6.49
CA VAL A 88 6.56 -11.18 6.83
C VAL A 88 5.63 -11.28 5.64
N LEU A 89 5.35 -10.16 4.95
CA LEU A 89 4.51 -10.15 3.76
C LEU A 89 5.08 -11.07 2.67
N PHE A 90 6.37 -10.97 2.36
CA PHE A 90 7.00 -11.78 1.34
C PHE A 90 6.93 -13.29 1.65
N LEU A 91 7.23 -13.68 2.89
CA LEU A 91 7.16 -15.07 3.33
C LEU A 91 5.72 -15.60 3.30
N ALA A 92 4.75 -14.80 3.74
CA ALA A 92 3.33 -15.16 3.69
C ALA A 92 2.87 -15.37 2.24
N THR A 93 3.22 -14.44 1.34
CA THR A 93 2.91 -14.56 -0.09
C THR A 93 3.53 -15.81 -0.70
N ALA A 94 4.79 -16.13 -0.37
CA ALA A 94 5.45 -17.34 -0.85
C ALA A 94 4.78 -18.61 -0.32
N ALA A 95 4.44 -18.64 0.98
CA ALA A 95 3.77 -19.78 1.61
C ALA A 95 2.41 -20.10 0.97
N VAL A 96 1.68 -19.07 0.54
CA VAL A 96 0.41 -19.21 -0.18
C VAL A 96 0.63 -19.65 -1.63
N PHE A 97 1.59 -19.03 -2.32
CA PHE A 97 1.72 -19.19 -3.76
C PHE A 97 2.35 -20.52 -4.16
N ILE A 98 3.37 -20.99 -3.44
CA ILE A 98 4.12 -22.22 -3.80
C ILE A 98 3.21 -23.46 -3.94
N PRO A 99 2.24 -23.71 -3.03
CA PRO A 99 1.30 -24.83 -3.18
C PRO A 99 0.36 -24.74 -4.39
N VAL A 100 0.11 -23.53 -4.92
CA VAL A 100 -0.93 -23.28 -5.94
C VAL A 100 -0.36 -22.75 -7.27
N ILE A 101 0.94 -22.98 -7.52
CA ILE A 101 1.59 -22.55 -8.76
C ILE A 101 0.80 -23.06 -9.99
N PRO A 102 0.34 -22.18 -10.89
CA PRO A 102 -0.40 -22.59 -12.07
C PRO A 102 0.41 -23.51 -12.98
N ARG A 103 -0.28 -24.42 -13.67
CA ARG A 103 0.34 -25.23 -14.72
C ARG A 103 0.91 -24.34 -15.84
N PRO A 104 2.03 -24.73 -16.48
CA PRO A 104 2.64 -23.97 -17.57
C PRO A 104 1.69 -23.52 -18.69
N ALA A 105 0.67 -24.33 -19.00
CA ALA A 105 -0.33 -24.03 -20.03
C ALA A 105 -1.16 -22.76 -19.77
N VAL A 106 -1.34 -22.37 -18.50
CA VAL A 106 -2.13 -21.18 -18.12
C VAL A 106 -1.38 -19.90 -18.47
N PHE A 107 -0.03 -19.94 -18.54
CA PHE A 107 0.76 -18.74 -18.83
C PHE A 107 0.57 -18.22 -20.26
N VAL A 108 -0.01 -19.01 -21.18
CA VAL A 108 -0.37 -18.54 -22.53
C VAL A 108 -1.34 -17.36 -22.46
N ASN A 109 -2.21 -17.32 -21.45
CA ASN A 109 -3.17 -16.22 -21.26
C ASN A 109 -2.53 -14.89 -20.83
N PHE A 110 -1.24 -14.87 -20.42
CA PHE A 110 -0.51 -13.63 -20.20
C PHE A 110 -0.14 -12.93 -21.52
N VAL A 111 -0.12 -13.68 -22.63
CA VAL A 111 0.32 -13.19 -23.95
C VAL A 111 -0.87 -12.87 -24.85
N VAL A 112 -2.05 -13.43 -24.57
CA VAL A 112 -3.29 -13.17 -25.32
C VAL A 112 -4.04 -12.01 -24.65
N PRO A 113 -4.01 -10.78 -25.20
CA PRO A 113 -4.69 -9.65 -24.58
C PRO A 113 -6.20 -9.85 -24.66
N SER A 114 -6.86 -9.85 -23.49
CA SER A 114 -8.30 -9.68 -23.37
C SER A 114 -8.56 -8.36 -22.63
N ILE A 115 -9.49 -7.56 -23.15
CA ILE A 115 -9.86 -6.27 -22.54
C ILE A 115 -11.35 -6.38 -22.20
N PRO A 116 -11.69 -6.89 -20.99
CA PRO A 116 -13.07 -6.91 -20.53
C PRO A 116 -13.65 -5.49 -20.50
N ALA A 117 -14.93 -5.34 -20.82
CA ALA A 117 -15.62 -4.05 -20.75
C ALA A 117 -15.51 -3.47 -19.33
N GLY A 118 -15.18 -2.18 -19.22
CA GLY A 118 -15.00 -1.50 -17.92
C GLY A 118 -13.66 -1.74 -17.22
N SER A 119 -12.74 -2.52 -17.80
CA SER A 119 -11.40 -2.73 -17.24
C SER A 119 -10.46 -1.52 -17.44
N ILE A 120 -10.66 -0.73 -18.50
CA ILE A 120 -9.78 0.40 -18.86
C ILE A 120 -9.68 1.44 -17.72
N PRO A 121 -10.76 1.91 -17.09
CA PRO A 121 -10.67 2.85 -15.96
C PRO A 121 -9.96 2.26 -14.74
N LEU A 122 -10.16 0.96 -14.46
CA LEU A 122 -9.51 0.27 -13.35
C LEU A 122 -7.99 0.16 -13.60
N VAL A 123 -7.60 -0.28 -14.79
CA VAL A 123 -6.19 -0.39 -15.18
C VAL A 123 -5.53 0.99 -15.18
N ALA A 124 -6.19 2.02 -15.74
CA ALA A 124 -5.69 3.38 -15.73
C ALA A 124 -5.47 3.92 -14.30
N ALA A 125 -6.40 3.67 -13.38
CA ALA A 125 -6.26 4.07 -11.99
C ALA A 125 -5.08 3.37 -11.28
N ILE A 126 -4.87 2.09 -11.55
CA ILE A 126 -3.76 1.31 -10.97
C ILE A 126 -2.40 1.74 -11.53
N LEU A 127 -2.33 2.08 -12.83
CA LEU A 127 -1.09 2.52 -13.49
C LEU A 127 -0.48 3.78 -12.87
N GLY A 128 -1.29 4.70 -12.38
CA GLY A 128 -0.81 5.95 -11.76
C GLY A 128 -0.17 5.77 -10.38
N TRP A 129 -0.35 4.60 -9.75
CA TRP A 129 0.01 4.36 -8.35
C TRP A 129 0.97 3.18 -8.16
N MET A 130 1.06 2.26 -9.12
CA MET A 130 1.93 1.07 -9.01
C MET A 130 3.35 1.25 -9.58
N PRO A 131 4.37 0.63 -8.96
CA PRO A 131 4.36 -0.05 -7.66
C PRO A 131 4.45 0.92 -6.47
N THR A 132 4.80 2.19 -6.73
CA THR A 132 4.79 3.26 -5.74
C THR A 132 4.53 4.59 -6.44
N GLY A 133 3.92 5.54 -5.73
CA GLY A 133 3.68 6.89 -6.24
C GLY A 133 4.99 7.64 -6.48
N ILE A 134 4.97 8.60 -7.41
CA ILE A 134 6.18 9.39 -7.71
C ILE A 134 6.57 10.35 -6.59
N ASP A 135 5.63 10.76 -5.75
CA ASP A 135 5.85 11.54 -4.54
C ASP A 135 6.90 10.90 -3.61
N VAL A 136 6.96 9.56 -3.59
CA VAL A 136 7.94 8.79 -2.81
C VAL A 136 9.37 9.06 -3.25
N SER A 137 9.63 9.51 -4.47
CA SER A 137 10.98 9.91 -4.92
C SER A 137 11.56 11.08 -4.10
N ILE A 138 10.70 12.00 -3.66
CA ILE A 138 11.09 13.12 -2.78
C ILE A 138 11.38 12.57 -1.39
N TRP A 139 10.53 11.66 -0.89
CA TRP A 139 10.69 11.07 0.44
C TRP A 139 11.98 10.26 0.53
N HIS A 140 12.29 9.44 -0.47
CA HIS A 140 13.56 8.74 -0.55
C HIS A 140 14.76 9.68 -0.53
N SER A 141 14.66 10.84 -1.19
CA SER A 141 15.72 11.85 -1.15
C SER A 141 15.90 12.40 0.26
N LEU A 142 14.80 12.72 0.96
CA LEU A 142 14.83 13.23 2.34
C LEU A 142 15.31 12.19 3.35
N TRP A 143 14.85 10.94 3.24
CA TRP A 143 15.32 9.83 4.08
C TRP A 143 16.78 9.49 3.81
N THR A 144 17.26 9.62 2.57
CA THR A 144 18.69 9.44 2.28
C THR A 144 19.52 10.51 2.96
N LEU A 145 19.06 11.76 3.01
CA LEU A 145 19.75 12.83 3.75
C LEU A 145 19.74 12.59 5.27
N GLU A 146 18.65 12.02 5.81
CA GLU A 146 18.56 11.66 7.23
C GLU A 146 19.46 10.47 7.58
N LYS A 147 19.46 9.43 6.72
CA LYS A 147 20.29 8.23 6.88
C LYS A 147 21.78 8.51 6.74
N HIS A 148 22.12 9.53 5.95
CA HIS A 148 23.48 9.96 5.69
C HIS A 148 23.65 11.46 5.98
N PRO A 149 23.71 11.88 7.26
CA PRO A 149 23.84 13.30 7.65
C PRO A 149 25.09 13.98 7.08
N GLU A 150 26.11 13.19 6.71
CA GLU A 150 27.31 13.66 6.01
C GLU A 150 26.98 14.29 4.65
N LEU A 151 25.89 13.88 4.00
CA LEU A 151 25.41 14.46 2.75
C LEU A 151 24.82 15.85 2.96
N ALA A 152 24.12 16.06 4.08
CA ALA A 152 23.54 17.34 4.45
C ALA A 152 24.59 18.36 4.90
N SER A 153 25.70 17.88 5.48
CA SER A 153 26.77 18.71 6.05
C SER A 153 27.92 19.01 5.09
N ALA A 154 27.92 18.42 3.89
CA ALA A 154 29.01 18.52 2.91
C ALA A 154 29.13 19.91 2.27
N ARG A 155 29.63 20.87 3.05
CA ARG A 155 30.26 22.12 2.63
C ARG A 155 31.77 21.96 2.39
N THR A 156 32.36 20.79 2.61
CA THR A 156 33.78 20.53 2.35
C THR A 156 33.99 20.20 0.87
N PRO A 157 34.57 21.10 0.06
CA PRO A 157 34.84 20.84 -1.35
C PRO A 157 36.09 19.97 -1.41
N GLY A 158 35.91 18.68 -1.68
CA GLY A 158 37.02 17.75 -1.87
C GLY A 158 36.62 16.59 -2.77
N ALA A 159 37.56 16.06 -3.55
CA ALA A 159 37.32 14.95 -4.48
C ALA A 159 36.74 13.70 -3.77
N GLY A 160 37.12 13.47 -2.50
CA GLY A 160 36.59 12.38 -1.67
C GLY A 160 35.11 12.53 -1.30
N ALA A 161 34.62 13.75 -1.08
CA ALA A 161 33.20 14.00 -0.77
C ALA A 161 32.29 13.72 -1.98
N SER A 162 32.74 14.08 -3.19
CA SER A 162 32.02 13.77 -4.44
C SER A 162 32.01 12.26 -4.73
N ALA A 163 33.12 11.55 -4.47
CA ALA A 163 33.19 10.10 -4.60
C ALA A 163 32.20 9.38 -3.66
N ARG A 164 32.13 9.80 -2.39
CA ARG A 164 31.19 9.23 -1.42
C ARG A 164 29.73 9.48 -1.80
N LYS A 165 29.38 10.70 -2.26
CA LYS A 165 28.04 11.01 -2.79
C LYS A 165 27.65 10.09 -3.95
N LEU A 166 28.59 9.83 -4.86
CA LEU A 166 28.36 8.95 -6.00
C LEU A 166 28.21 7.49 -5.59
N GLU A 167 28.98 7.03 -4.61
CA GLU A 167 28.85 5.69 -4.03
C GLU A 167 27.46 5.51 -3.40
N ILE A 168 27.03 6.44 -2.55
CA ILE A 168 25.71 6.40 -1.92
C ILE A 168 24.61 6.40 -2.99
N LEU A 169 24.69 7.26 -4.01
CA LEU A 169 23.73 7.25 -5.10
C LEU A 169 23.66 5.89 -5.81
N ARG A 170 24.81 5.25 -6.09
CA ARG A 170 24.83 3.92 -6.73
C ARG A 170 24.21 2.85 -5.85
N LEU A 171 24.47 2.88 -4.55
CA LEU A 171 23.86 1.97 -3.58
C LEU A 171 22.35 2.19 -3.53
N SER A 172 21.88 3.44 -3.40
CA SER A 172 20.45 3.78 -3.41
C SER A 172 19.76 3.34 -4.70
N LEU A 173 20.38 3.56 -5.87
CA LEU A 173 19.81 3.10 -7.15
C LEU A 173 19.74 1.57 -7.25
N THR A 174 20.70 0.86 -6.66
CA THR A 174 20.71 -0.60 -6.63
C THR A 174 19.62 -1.14 -5.70
N ASP A 175 19.52 -0.55 -4.51
CA ASP A 175 18.47 -0.82 -3.53
C ASP A 175 17.07 -0.61 -4.14
N MET A 176 16.84 0.53 -4.79
CA MET A 176 15.58 0.79 -5.50
C MET A 176 15.31 -0.27 -6.57
N ARG A 177 16.27 -0.61 -7.42
CA ARG A 177 16.06 -1.63 -8.47
C ARG A 177 15.66 -2.98 -7.91
N ILE A 178 16.29 -3.41 -6.82
CA ILE A 178 15.94 -4.65 -6.13
C ILE A 178 14.52 -4.54 -5.56
N GLY A 179 14.18 -3.44 -4.90
CA GLY A 179 12.83 -3.18 -4.38
C GLY A 179 11.74 -3.19 -5.46
N TYR A 180 11.99 -2.55 -6.61
CA TYR A 180 11.07 -2.55 -7.76
C TYR A 180 10.92 -3.95 -8.37
N ALA A 181 12.01 -4.71 -8.50
CA ALA A 181 11.97 -6.08 -8.99
C ALA A 181 11.17 -7.00 -8.04
N LEU A 182 11.42 -6.89 -6.73
CA LEU A 182 10.68 -7.63 -5.71
C LEU A 182 9.19 -7.27 -5.74
N SER A 183 8.86 -5.98 -5.84
CA SER A 183 7.48 -5.50 -5.94
C SER A 183 6.78 -6.04 -7.18
N PHE A 184 7.48 -6.10 -8.32
CA PHE A 184 6.94 -6.69 -9.55
C PHE A 184 6.64 -8.18 -9.40
N VAL A 185 7.54 -8.94 -8.76
CA VAL A 185 7.34 -10.37 -8.48
C VAL A 185 6.13 -10.57 -7.56
N VAL A 186 6.07 -9.85 -6.45
CA VAL A 186 4.96 -9.95 -5.48
C VAL A 186 3.62 -9.55 -6.12
N ALA A 187 3.59 -8.46 -6.89
CA ALA A 187 2.39 -8.03 -7.62
C ALA A 187 1.92 -9.10 -8.62
N SER A 188 2.85 -9.70 -9.36
CA SER A 188 2.53 -10.78 -10.30
C SER A 188 1.96 -12.00 -9.59
N VAL A 189 2.51 -12.37 -8.43
CA VAL A 189 1.98 -13.44 -7.58
C VAL A 189 0.56 -13.14 -7.11
N PHE A 190 0.29 -11.94 -6.59
CA PHE A 190 -1.06 -11.55 -6.18
C PHE A 190 -2.05 -11.53 -7.34
N LEU A 191 -1.63 -11.09 -8.53
CA LEU A 191 -2.46 -11.12 -9.73
C LEU A 191 -2.82 -12.56 -10.13
N ILE A 192 -1.85 -13.48 -10.06
CA ILE A 192 -2.09 -14.91 -10.32
C ILE A 192 -3.04 -15.50 -9.29
N LEU A 193 -2.82 -15.23 -7.99
CA LEU A 193 -3.70 -15.72 -6.92
C LEU A 193 -5.13 -15.18 -7.07
N ALA A 194 -5.27 -13.90 -7.41
CA ALA A 194 -6.57 -13.31 -7.72
C ALA A 194 -7.23 -14.02 -8.92
N ALA A 195 -6.48 -14.28 -9.99
CA ALA A 195 -6.99 -15.01 -11.14
C ALA A 195 -7.38 -16.46 -10.78
N LEU A 196 -6.62 -17.15 -9.93
CA LEU A 196 -6.93 -18.53 -9.53
C LEU A 196 -8.16 -18.63 -8.63
N PHE A 197 -8.30 -17.71 -7.67
CA PHE A 197 -9.32 -17.82 -6.62
C PHE A 197 -10.59 -17.02 -6.89
N LEU A 198 -10.54 -15.99 -7.74
CA LEU A 198 -11.68 -15.09 -7.99
C LEU A 198 -12.24 -15.26 -9.41
N HIS A 199 -11.41 -15.53 -10.41
CA HIS A 199 -11.88 -15.59 -11.80
C HIS A 199 -12.85 -16.76 -12.02
N GLY A 200 -13.98 -16.49 -12.69
CA GLY A 200 -15.02 -17.50 -12.91
C GLY A 200 -15.87 -17.81 -11.69
N THR A 201 -15.61 -17.18 -10.54
CA THR A 201 -16.49 -17.27 -9.36
C THR A 201 -17.53 -16.16 -9.38
N ASN A 202 -18.74 -16.43 -8.87
CA ASN A 202 -19.75 -15.39 -8.59
C ASN A 202 -19.51 -14.70 -7.24
N ARG A 203 -18.32 -14.86 -6.65
CA ARG A 203 -18.01 -14.36 -5.32
C ARG A 203 -17.73 -12.86 -5.41
N LYS A 204 -18.52 -12.07 -4.69
CA LYS A 204 -18.28 -10.63 -4.51
C LYS A 204 -17.41 -10.44 -3.28
N ILE A 205 -16.30 -9.72 -3.43
CA ILE A 205 -15.52 -9.25 -2.29
C ILE A 205 -16.29 -8.10 -1.64
N ALA A 206 -16.42 -8.12 -0.32
CA ALA A 206 -17.08 -7.05 0.40
C ALA A 206 -16.21 -5.78 0.38
N ASP A 207 -16.86 -4.62 0.22
CA ASP A 207 -16.16 -3.33 0.27
C ASP A 207 -15.72 -3.00 1.71
N VAL A 208 -16.65 -3.14 2.66
CA VAL A 208 -16.39 -3.12 4.11
C VAL A 208 -16.13 -4.55 4.56
N GLY A 209 -15.07 -4.79 5.33
CA GLY A 209 -14.60 -6.16 5.61
C GLY A 209 -13.79 -6.77 4.45
N PHE A 210 -13.22 -5.93 3.57
CA PHE A 210 -12.39 -6.36 2.44
C PHE A 210 -11.27 -7.33 2.85
N ALA A 211 -10.52 -6.98 3.91
CA ALA A 211 -9.42 -7.82 4.41
C ALA A 211 -9.93 -9.17 4.92
N GLU A 212 -11.09 -9.20 5.59
CA GLU A 212 -11.73 -10.43 6.06
C GLU A 212 -12.23 -11.30 4.92
N SER A 213 -12.85 -10.69 3.90
CA SER A 213 -13.27 -11.40 2.68
C SER A 213 -12.10 -12.08 1.98
N LEU A 214 -10.95 -11.40 1.90
CA LEU A 214 -9.73 -12.00 1.36
C LEU A 214 -9.19 -13.10 2.28
N ALA A 215 -9.11 -12.85 3.59
CA ALA A 215 -8.63 -13.84 4.56
C ALA A 215 -9.47 -15.13 4.49
N ALA A 216 -10.79 -15.02 4.34
CA ALA A 216 -11.70 -16.16 4.19
C ALA A 216 -11.40 -17.00 2.95
N ILE A 217 -11.11 -16.36 1.80
CA ILE A 217 -10.72 -17.07 0.59
C ILE A 217 -9.43 -17.86 0.82
N TYR A 218 -8.42 -17.22 1.41
CA TYR A 218 -7.14 -17.89 1.70
C TYR A 218 -7.32 -19.05 2.70
N THR A 219 -8.20 -18.85 3.68
CA THR A 219 -8.55 -19.86 4.68
C THR A 219 -9.21 -21.08 4.06
N GLU A 220 -10.14 -20.87 3.13
CA GLU A 220 -10.82 -21.95 2.41
C GLU A 220 -9.85 -22.75 1.52
N GLN A 221 -8.91 -22.08 0.86
CA GLN A 221 -8.02 -22.73 -0.11
C GLN A 221 -6.81 -23.42 0.53
N ILE A 222 -6.32 -22.93 1.67
CA ILE A 222 -5.07 -23.38 2.29
C ILE A 222 -5.28 -23.97 3.69
N GLY A 223 -6.26 -23.47 4.43
CA GLY A 223 -6.65 -23.95 5.75
C GLY A 223 -6.70 -22.87 6.83
N PRO A 224 -7.21 -23.21 8.04
CA PRO A 224 -7.51 -22.27 9.12
C PRO A 224 -6.34 -21.38 9.57
N TRP A 225 -5.13 -21.95 9.61
CA TRP A 225 -3.92 -21.24 10.06
C TRP A 225 -3.58 -20.04 9.17
N MET A 226 -4.00 -20.06 7.90
CA MET A 226 -3.71 -18.99 6.94
C MET A 226 -4.47 -17.69 7.25
N TYR A 227 -5.61 -17.77 7.94
CA TYR A 227 -6.37 -16.58 8.35
C TYR A 227 -5.48 -15.61 9.15
N VAL A 228 -4.83 -16.13 10.20
CA VAL A 228 -3.98 -15.34 11.10
C VAL A 228 -2.77 -14.80 10.36
N VAL A 229 -2.12 -15.63 9.54
CA VAL A 229 -0.96 -15.22 8.74
C VAL A 229 -1.33 -14.09 7.78
N PHE A 230 -2.46 -14.20 7.09
CA PHE A 230 -2.96 -13.16 6.20
C PHE A 230 -3.28 -11.87 6.96
N MET A 231 -3.99 -11.96 8.08
CA MET A 231 -4.36 -10.77 8.87
C MET A 231 -3.13 -10.03 9.42
N VAL A 232 -2.13 -10.77 9.93
CA VAL A 232 -0.87 -10.17 10.38
C VAL A 232 -0.13 -9.52 9.22
N ALA A 233 -0.05 -10.16 8.06
CA ALA A 233 0.61 -9.60 6.88
C ALA A 233 -0.12 -8.36 6.33
N ALA A 234 -1.45 -8.40 6.25
CA ALA A 234 -2.27 -7.29 5.79
C ALA A 234 -2.17 -6.08 6.74
N PHE A 235 -2.29 -6.31 8.05
CA PHE A 235 -2.07 -5.28 9.07
C PHE A 235 -0.68 -4.68 8.95
N SER A 236 0.36 -5.53 8.86
CA SER A 236 1.75 -5.11 8.73
C SER A 236 1.98 -4.20 7.53
N ALA A 237 1.43 -4.57 6.36
CA ALA A 237 1.54 -3.80 5.14
C ALA A 237 0.81 -2.45 5.24
N MET A 238 -0.43 -2.43 5.73
CA MET A 238 -1.25 -1.22 5.85
C MET A 238 -0.75 -0.27 6.96
N TYR A 239 -0.19 -0.82 8.03
CA TYR A 239 0.43 -0.05 9.10
C TYR A 239 1.70 0.65 8.60
N SER A 240 2.55 -0.07 7.87
CA SER A 240 3.78 0.47 7.27
C SER A 240 3.48 1.63 6.31
N THR A 241 2.45 1.52 5.47
CA THR A 241 2.07 2.62 4.56
C THR A 241 1.56 3.83 5.33
N THR A 242 0.70 3.64 6.33
CA THR A 242 0.19 4.74 7.18
C THR A 242 1.33 5.53 7.82
N TYR A 243 2.28 4.81 8.43
CA TYR A 243 3.44 5.41 9.08
C TYR A 243 4.36 6.14 8.09
N THR A 244 4.68 5.50 6.95
CA THR A 244 5.57 6.03 5.92
C THR A 244 5.01 7.31 5.28
N VAL A 245 3.70 7.33 4.99
CA VAL A 245 2.98 8.47 4.41
C VAL A 245 2.95 9.65 5.39
N MET A 246 2.65 9.38 6.67
CA MET A 246 2.61 10.40 7.73
C MET A 246 3.97 11.10 7.88
N ASP A 247 5.07 10.34 7.90
CA ASP A 247 6.41 10.90 7.98
C ASP A 247 6.82 11.63 6.69
N GLY A 248 6.66 10.97 5.54
CA GLY A 248 7.12 11.44 4.23
C GLY A 248 6.49 12.77 3.83
N PHE A 249 5.16 12.91 3.97
CA PHE A 249 4.47 14.17 3.68
C PHE A 249 4.88 15.28 4.64
N SER A 250 4.98 14.99 5.94
CA SER A 250 5.34 15.98 6.96
C SER A 250 6.76 16.51 6.76
N ARG A 251 7.71 15.63 6.42
CA ARG A 251 9.09 16.05 6.05
C ARG A 251 9.09 16.90 4.80
N SER A 252 8.38 16.48 3.76
CA SER A 252 8.30 17.21 2.49
C SER A 252 7.71 18.60 2.68
N PHE A 253 6.68 18.73 3.52
CA PHE A 253 6.08 20.03 3.86
C PHE A 253 7.07 20.93 4.60
N ALA A 254 7.69 20.42 5.67
CA ALA A 254 8.67 21.18 6.46
C ALA A 254 9.86 21.66 5.60
N GLU A 255 10.36 20.80 4.70
CA GLU A 255 11.42 21.13 3.76
C GLU A 255 11.00 22.15 2.69
N THR A 256 9.76 22.07 2.21
CA THR A 256 9.21 23.04 1.26
C THR A 256 9.16 24.43 1.90
N VAL A 257 8.64 24.54 3.13
CA VAL A 257 8.58 25.81 3.86
C VAL A 257 9.99 26.33 4.16
N ALA A 258 10.91 25.46 4.57
CA ALA A 258 12.30 25.84 4.82
C ALA A 258 13.02 26.32 3.54
N THR A 259 12.67 25.77 2.38
CA THR A 259 13.21 26.18 1.08
C THR A 259 12.67 27.54 0.66
N LEU A 260 11.37 27.78 0.84
CA LEU A 260 10.72 29.06 0.52
C LEU A 260 11.11 30.19 1.49
N ARG A 261 11.35 29.86 2.76
CA ARG A 261 11.73 30.80 3.82
C ARG A 261 12.92 30.25 4.61
N PRO A 262 14.16 30.41 4.11
CA PRO A 262 15.37 29.86 4.73
C PRO A 262 15.56 30.26 6.19
N GLY A 263 15.18 31.50 6.56
CA GLY A 263 15.28 32.00 7.94
C GLY A 263 14.42 31.24 8.96
N LEU A 264 13.44 30.45 8.51
CA LEU A 264 12.59 29.63 9.39
C LEU A 264 13.15 28.23 9.63
N ARG A 265 14.15 27.76 8.85
CA ARG A 265 14.64 26.38 8.90
C ARG A 265 15.11 25.98 10.30
N ALA A 266 16.09 26.70 10.85
CA ALA A 266 16.69 26.34 12.14
C ALA A 266 15.70 26.45 13.32
N ARG A 267 14.74 27.38 13.24
CA ARG A 267 13.83 27.68 14.36
C ARG A 267 12.52 26.91 14.30
N TRP A 268 12.01 26.61 13.10
CA TRP A 268 10.62 26.14 12.93
C TRP A 268 10.48 24.80 12.23
N TRP A 269 11.53 24.21 11.65
CA TRP A 269 11.40 22.95 10.90
C TRP A 269 10.72 21.85 11.73
N ALA A 270 11.21 21.59 12.95
CA ALA A 270 10.62 20.56 13.83
C ALA A 270 9.18 20.89 14.22
N ARG A 271 8.85 22.17 14.44
CA ARG A 271 7.48 22.60 14.77
C ARG A 271 6.55 22.42 13.58
N LEU A 272 7.00 22.74 12.37
CA LEU A 272 6.24 22.57 11.13
C LEU A 272 6.03 21.10 10.80
N TYR A 273 7.06 20.27 11.01
CA TYR A 273 6.95 18.82 10.89
C TYR A 273 5.86 18.28 11.82
N TRP A 274 5.97 18.53 13.13
CA TRP A 274 4.99 18.02 14.10
C TRP A 274 3.59 18.61 13.92
N ALA A 275 3.48 19.89 13.57
CA ALA A 275 2.19 20.50 13.25
C ALA A 275 1.53 19.81 12.05
N PHE A 276 2.31 19.48 11.02
CA PHE A 276 1.80 18.77 9.85
C PHE A 276 1.43 17.33 10.18
N VAL A 277 2.27 16.59 10.92
CA VAL A 277 1.98 15.22 11.42
C VAL A 277 0.64 15.18 12.15
N LEU A 278 0.42 16.10 13.09
CA LEU A 278 -0.82 16.16 13.87
C LEU A 278 -2.02 16.54 12.99
N ALA A 279 -1.84 17.47 12.05
CA ALA A 279 -2.89 17.84 11.09
C ALA A 279 -3.28 16.67 10.18
N THR A 280 -2.32 15.93 9.64
CA THR A 280 -2.57 14.75 8.81
C THR A 280 -3.16 13.60 9.62
N ALA A 281 -2.76 13.41 10.87
CA ALA A 281 -3.37 12.43 11.77
C ALA A 281 -4.84 12.75 12.06
N ALA A 282 -5.15 14.00 12.40
CA ALA A 282 -6.53 14.45 12.61
C ALA A 282 -7.38 14.30 11.34
N PHE A 283 -6.82 14.69 10.18
CA PHE A 283 -7.49 14.53 8.90
C PHE A 283 -7.76 13.06 8.57
N ALA A 284 -6.77 12.18 8.75
CA ALA A 284 -6.93 10.74 8.54
C ALA A 284 -8.01 10.14 9.44
N TYR A 285 -8.06 10.53 10.72
CA TYR A 285 -9.11 10.10 11.65
C TYR A 285 -10.50 10.51 11.17
N ILE A 286 -10.68 11.79 10.83
CA ILE A 286 -11.97 12.32 10.36
C ILE A 286 -12.42 11.59 9.08
N VAL A 287 -11.53 11.44 8.11
CA VAL A 287 -11.84 10.76 6.85
C VAL A 287 -12.18 9.29 7.05
N ALA A 288 -11.42 8.58 7.90
CA ALA A 288 -11.67 7.16 8.19
C ALA A 288 -13.04 6.95 8.85
N VAL A 289 -13.40 7.77 9.84
CA VAL A 289 -14.68 7.67 10.55
C VAL A 289 -15.87 8.12 9.70
N THR A 290 -15.69 9.14 8.84
CA THR A 290 -16.79 9.67 8.01
C THR A 290 -17.06 8.84 6.76
N VAL A 291 -16.02 8.29 6.12
CA VAL A 291 -16.18 7.51 4.88
C VAL A 291 -16.34 6.03 5.18
N GLY A 292 -15.55 5.47 6.10
CA GLY A 292 -15.63 4.06 6.56
C GLY A 292 -15.35 2.97 5.51
N ASN A 293 -15.40 3.30 4.21
CA ASN A 293 -15.28 2.35 3.11
C ASN A 293 -13.86 2.41 2.49
N PRO A 294 -13.03 1.37 2.71
CA PRO A 294 -11.64 1.38 2.26
C PRO A 294 -11.50 1.33 0.74
N VAL A 295 -12.38 0.60 0.04
CA VAL A 295 -12.36 0.51 -1.43
C VAL A 295 -12.63 1.87 -2.06
N THR A 296 -13.58 2.62 -1.50
CA THR A 296 -13.91 3.98 -1.96
C THR A 296 -12.73 4.92 -1.73
N LEU A 297 -12.13 4.91 -0.52
CA LEU A 297 -10.97 5.74 -0.20
C LEU A 297 -9.80 5.49 -1.15
N VAL A 298 -9.41 4.23 -1.35
CA VAL A 298 -8.31 3.86 -2.25
C VAL A 298 -8.63 4.25 -3.69
N THR A 299 -9.87 4.04 -4.15
CA THR A 299 -10.28 4.40 -5.52
C THR A 299 -10.19 5.91 -5.73
N VAL A 300 -10.71 6.73 -4.81
CA VAL A 300 -10.65 8.19 -4.92
C VAL A 300 -9.20 8.68 -4.91
N VAL A 301 -8.37 8.19 -3.99
CA VAL A 301 -6.96 8.59 -3.89
C VAL A 301 -6.15 8.16 -5.12
N ALA A 302 -6.39 6.97 -5.67
CA ALA A 302 -5.74 6.50 -6.90
C ALA A 302 -6.05 7.42 -8.09
N LEU A 303 -7.30 7.89 -8.19
CA LEU A 303 -7.71 8.81 -9.25
C LEU A 303 -7.10 10.20 -9.10
N LEU A 304 -7.08 10.74 -7.89
CA LEU A 304 -6.42 12.02 -7.62
C LEU A 304 -4.91 11.94 -7.92
N SER A 305 -4.28 10.83 -7.53
CA SER A 305 -2.87 10.55 -7.82
C SER A 305 -2.61 10.45 -9.33
N LEU A 306 -3.48 9.76 -10.09
CA LEU A 306 -3.36 9.66 -11.54
C LEU A 306 -3.41 11.05 -12.20
N CYS A 307 -4.34 11.91 -11.78
CA CYS A 307 -4.45 13.27 -12.31
C CYS A 307 -3.22 14.14 -12.00
N ALA A 308 -2.61 13.95 -10.82
CA ALA A 308 -1.43 14.71 -10.41
C ALA A 308 -0.11 14.14 -10.97
N ALA A 309 -0.09 12.85 -11.36
CA ALA A 309 1.12 12.15 -11.76
C ALA A 309 1.87 12.84 -12.92
N PRO A 310 1.24 13.22 -14.06
CA PRO A 310 1.97 13.85 -15.16
C PRO A 310 2.72 15.11 -14.74
N LEU A 311 2.13 15.92 -13.85
CA LEU A 311 2.75 17.13 -13.32
C LEU A 311 3.97 16.80 -12.46
N TYR A 312 3.83 15.88 -11.49
CA TYR A 312 4.94 15.48 -10.63
C TYR A 312 6.08 14.82 -11.41
N TYR A 313 5.78 13.98 -12.40
CA TYR A 313 6.78 13.38 -13.29
C TYR A 313 7.53 14.43 -14.11
N ALA A 314 6.82 15.39 -14.69
CA ALA A 314 7.43 16.47 -15.47
C ALA A 314 8.32 17.36 -14.59
N LEU A 315 7.87 17.74 -13.39
CA LEU A 315 8.64 18.56 -12.45
C LEU A 315 9.88 17.82 -11.96
N ASN A 316 9.77 16.54 -11.62
CA ASN A 316 10.92 15.75 -11.19
C ASN A 316 11.96 15.62 -12.31
N TYR A 317 11.52 15.27 -13.52
CA TYR A 317 12.39 15.21 -14.69
C TYR A 317 13.06 16.56 -14.99
N TYR A 318 12.31 17.66 -14.91
CA TYR A 318 12.86 19.01 -15.05
C TYR A 318 13.95 19.28 -14.00
N CYS A 319 13.68 18.99 -12.73
CA CYS A 319 14.62 19.27 -11.65
C CYS A 319 15.93 18.50 -11.83
N VAL A 320 15.83 17.21 -12.12
CA VAL A 320 16.97 16.31 -12.28
C VAL A 320 17.81 16.66 -13.52
N THR A 321 17.18 17.10 -14.61
CA THR A 321 17.90 17.46 -15.85
C THR A 321 18.45 18.89 -15.85
N ARG A 322 17.79 19.83 -15.16
CA ARG A 322 18.13 21.25 -15.17
C ARG A 322 19.09 21.66 -14.06
N PHE A 323 18.90 21.17 -12.84
CA PHE A 323 19.67 21.62 -11.67
C PHE A 323 20.90 20.76 -11.39
N ILE A 324 20.95 19.49 -11.81
CA ILE A 324 22.12 18.63 -11.65
C ILE A 324 23.11 18.91 -12.81
N LYS A 325 24.12 19.73 -12.53
CA LYS A 325 25.14 20.15 -13.51
C LYS A 325 26.38 19.27 -13.53
N GLU A 326 26.70 18.60 -12.43
CA GLU A 326 27.89 17.75 -12.31
C GLU A 326 27.74 16.49 -13.16
N ASP A 327 28.62 16.28 -14.15
CA ASP A 327 28.50 15.20 -15.14
C ASP A 327 28.43 13.80 -14.54
N LYS A 328 29.10 13.58 -13.40
CA LYS A 328 29.09 12.29 -12.67
C LYS A 328 27.71 11.91 -12.14
N PHE A 329 26.84 12.89 -11.89
CA PHE A 329 25.49 12.72 -11.35
C PHE A 329 24.40 12.87 -12.41
N ARG A 330 24.76 13.21 -13.66
CA ARG A 330 23.79 13.43 -14.72
C ARG A 330 23.15 12.12 -15.16
N VAL A 331 21.83 12.19 -15.38
CA VAL A 331 21.06 11.07 -15.91
C VAL A 331 21.49 10.76 -17.33
N ARG A 332 21.84 9.49 -17.57
CA ARG A 332 22.23 8.95 -18.88
C ARG A 332 21.04 8.93 -19.83
N MET A 333 21.31 9.01 -21.14
CA MET A 333 20.26 9.07 -22.17
C MET A 333 19.18 7.99 -22.08
N PRO A 334 19.49 6.70 -21.83
CA PRO A 334 18.45 5.66 -21.72
C PRO A 334 17.44 5.96 -20.62
N ALA A 335 17.91 6.41 -19.44
CA ALA A 335 17.04 6.75 -18.33
C ALA A 335 16.19 8.00 -18.62
N ARG A 336 16.69 8.95 -19.43
CA ARG A 336 15.88 10.10 -19.89
C ARG A 336 14.76 9.67 -20.83
N VAL A 337 15.05 8.77 -21.77
CA VAL A 337 14.03 8.23 -22.68
C VAL A 337 12.95 7.50 -21.89
N VAL A 338 13.32 6.65 -20.93
CA VAL A 338 12.36 5.97 -20.05
C VAL A 338 11.53 6.97 -19.25
N ALA A 339 12.13 8.04 -18.71
CA ALA A 339 11.39 9.07 -17.99
C ALA A 339 10.38 9.82 -18.86
N VAL A 340 10.76 10.20 -20.09
CA VAL A 340 9.86 10.87 -21.05
C VAL A 340 8.73 9.95 -21.50
N LEU A 341 9.03 8.68 -21.78
CA LEU A 341 8.00 7.67 -22.07
C LEU A 341 7.06 7.49 -20.89
N GLY A 342 7.57 7.45 -19.66
CA GLY A 342 6.76 7.40 -18.44
C GLY A 342 5.80 8.58 -18.32
N ILE A 343 6.27 9.81 -18.56
CA ILE A 343 5.42 11.01 -18.59
C ILE A 343 4.32 10.86 -19.64
N ALA A 344 4.67 10.44 -20.86
CA ALA A 344 3.71 10.27 -21.94
C ALA A 344 2.65 9.20 -21.62
N VAL A 345 3.05 8.07 -21.02
CA VAL A 345 2.15 7.00 -20.59
C VAL A 345 1.20 7.47 -19.49
N MET A 346 1.69 8.20 -18.48
CA MET A 346 0.85 8.75 -17.41
C MET A 346 -0.15 9.78 -17.95
N PHE A 347 0.29 10.64 -18.87
CA PHE A 347 -0.58 11.60 -19.52
C PHE A 347 -1.66 10.91 -20.34
N LEU A 348 -1.28 9.90 -21.14
CA LEU A 348 -2.23 9.09 -21.91
C LEU A 348 -3.22 8.35 -21.01
N ALA A 349 -2.77 7.74 -19.91
CA ALA A 349 -3.64 7.06 -18.95
C ALA A 349 -4.66 8.03 -18.32
N THR A 350 -4.23 9.25 -17.98
CA THR A 350 -5.11 10.31 -17.49
C THR A 350 -6.16 10.70 -18.53
N LEU A 351 -5.76 10.86 -19.79
CA LEU A 351 -6.67 11.17 -20.89
C LEU A 351 -7.66 10.03 -21.18
N LEU A 352 -7.21 8.77 -21.15
CA LEU A 352 -8.06 7.60 -21.35
C LEU A 352 -9.11 7.51 -20.25
N TYR A 353 -8.72 7.73 -18.99
CA TYR A 353 -9.65 7.77 -17.88
C TYR A 353 -10.69 8.90 -18.04
N ALA A 354 -10.24 10.11 -18.36
CA ALA A 354 -11.13 11.25 -18.61
C ALA A 354 -12.09 10.98 -19.78
N GLY A 355 -11.58 10.44 -20.88
CA GLY A 355 -12.37 10.07 -22.07
C GLY A 355 -13.42 8.99 -21.79
N SER A 356 -13.09 8.00 -20.94
CA SER A 356 -14.05 6.99 -20.49
C SER A 356 -15.17 7.61 -19.63
N LYS A 357 -14.83 8.51 -18.69
CA LYS A 357 -15.84 9.19 -17.85
C LYS A 357 -16.74 10.12 -18.65
N LEU A 358 -16.21 10.76 -19.70
CA LEU A 358 -16.97 11.58 -20.64
C LEU A 358 -17.77 10.75 -21.66
N LYS A 359 -17.76 9.41 -21.58
CA LYS A 359 -18.41 8.48 -22.52
C LYS A 359 -17.94 8.63 -23.98
N ILE A 360 -16.74 9.20 -24.19
CA ILE A 360 -16.11 9.34 -25.51
C ILE A 360 -15.48 8.01 -25.94
N ILE A 361 -15.01 7.23 -24.97
CA ILE A 361 -14.40 5.91 -25.15
C ILE A 361 -15.27 4.90 -24.40
N LYS A 362 -15.75 3.87 -25.10
CA LYS A 362 -16.58 2.79 -24.52
C LYS A 362 -15.75 1.77 -23.76
#